data_AF-A0A5Z1UWR6-F1
#
_entry.id   AF-A0A5Z1UWR6-F1
#
_cell.length_a   1.000
_cell.length_b   1.000
_cell.length_c   1.000
_cell.angle_alpha   90.00
_cell.angle_beta   90.00
_cell.angle_gamma   90.00
#
_symmetry.space_group_name_H-M   'P 1'
#
loop_
_entity.id
_entity.type
_entity.pdbx_description
1 polymer ?
#
loop_
_entity_poly.entity_id
_entity_poly.type
_entity_poly.pdbx_seq_one_letter_code
_entity_poly.pdbx_strand_id
1 'polypeptide(L)'
;MWVNANIFCDNNSIGLRNLQKKSKRAIENNEKILHIDKKIFSYRYTQGKGHGGKTLQIWSKPLSKEEAKLVEQGFNIEDISNTTITP
;
A
#
# COMPACT_ATOMS: atom_id res chain seq x y z
N MET A 1 4.18 -7.89 -3.31
CA MET A 1 2.91 -8.37 -3.88
C MET A 1 1.74 -7.65 -3.23
N TRP A 2 0.68 -7.36 -3.97
CA TRP A 2 -0.54 -6.73 -3.43
C TRP A 2 -1.38 -7.73 -2.65
N VAL A 3 -1.83 -7.33 -1.47
CA VAL A 3 -2.74 -8.10 -0.62
C VAL A 3 -3.96 -7.26 -0.25
N ASN A 4 -5.10 -7.91 -0.02
CA ASN A 4 -6.29 -7.23 0.49
C ASN A 4 -6.02 -6.64 1.89
N ALA A 5 -6.63 -5.50 2.18
CA ALA A 5 -6.50 -4.82 3.47
C ALA A 5 -6.81 -5.73 4.68
N ASN A 6 -7.78 -6.65 4.57
CA ASN A 6 -8.10 -7.62 5.62
C ASN A 6 -6.89 -8.53 5.93
N ILE A 7 -6.33 -9.16 4.90
CA ILE A 7 -5.16 -10.04 5.03
C ILE A 7 -3.96 -9.28 5.60
N PHE A 8 -3.74 -8.04 5.14
CA PHE A 8 -2.68 -7.19 5.66
C PHE A 8 -2.86 -6.89 7.15
N CYS A 9 -4.10 -6.57 7.57
CA CYS A 9 -4.46 -6.28 8.95
C CYS A 9 -4.23 -7.48 9.85
N ASP A 10 -4.67 -8.67 9.43
CA ASP A 10 -4.52 -9.92 10.19
C ASP A 10 -3.03 -10.24 10.41
N ASN A 11 -2.22 -10.11 9.36
CA ASN A 11 -0.78 -10.40 9.43
C ASN A 11 0.04 -9.41 10.28
N ASN A 12 -0.47 -8.18 10.47
CA ASN A 12 0.25 -7.11 11.16
C ASN A 12 -0.43 -6.70 12.48
N SER A 13 -1.51 -7.38 12.90
CA SER A 13 -2.31 -7.02 14.09
C SER A 13 -2.81 -5.57 14.07
N ILE A 14 -3.24 -5.08 12.91
CA ILE A 14 -3.74 -3.71 12.71
C ILE A 14 -5.26 -3.72 12.58
N GLY A 15 -5.95 -2.76 13.19
CA GLY A 15 -7.39 -2.61 12.99
C GLY A 15 -7.73 -2.11 11.57
N LEU A 16 -8.58 -2.84 10.84
CA LEU A 16 -9.01 -2.50 9.47
C LEU A 16 -9.54 -1.06 9.34
N ARG A 17 -10.38 -0.62 10.28
CA ARG A 17 -10.95 0.74 10.26
C ARG A 17 -9.86 1.81 10.39
N ASN A 18 -8.80 1.54 11.16
CA ASN A 18 -7.67 2.46 11.31
C ASN A 18 -6.85 2.54 10.02
N LEU A 19 -6.61 1.39 9.38
CA LEU A 19 -5.94 1.34 8.08
C LEU A 19 -6.74 2.12 7.02
N GLN A 20 -8.05 1.86 6.90
CA GLN A 20 -8.92 2.56 5.95
C GLN A 20 -8.96 4.08 6.19
N LYS A 21 -9.01 4.53 7.45
CA LYS A 21 -8.94 5.97 7.79
C LYS A 21 -7.61 6.59 7.37
N LYS A 22 -6.49 5.90 7.63
CA LYS A 22 -5.15 6.35 7.19
C LYS A 22 -5.09 6.45 5.66
N SER A 23 -5.57 5.44 4.94
CA SER A 23 -5.60 5.45 3.47
C SER A 23 -6.48 6.57 2.91
N LYS A 24 -7.65 6.84 3.51
CA LYS A 24 -8.50 7.95 3.09
C LYS A 24 -7.80 9.30 3.24
N ARG A 25 -7.14 9.53 4.39
CA ARG A 25 -6.37 10.75 4.64
C ARG A 25 -5.19 10.91 3.67
N ALA A 26 -4.47 9.82 3.42
CA ALA A 26 -3.38 9.81 2.45
C ALA A 26 -3.87 10.24 1.05
N ILE A 27 -5.02 9.73 0.60
CA ILE A 27 -5.64 10.16 -0.67
C ILE A 27 -5.97 11.65 -0.65
N GLU A 28 -6.62 12.12 0.42
CA GLU A 28 -6.99 13.53 0.57
C GLU A 28 -5.75 14.46 0.55
N ASN A 29 -4.60 13.96 1.01
CA ASN A 29 -3.31 14.64 0.99
C ASN A 29 -2.50 14.43 -0.30
N ASN A 30 -3.01 13.68 -1.29
CA ASN A 30 -2.27 13.23 -2.48
C ASN A 30 -1.01 12.39 -2.19
N GLU A 31 -0.97 11.70 -1.04
CA GLU A 31 0.10 10.77 -0.66
C GLU A 31 -0.11 9.41 -1.34
N LYS A 32 0.97 8.80 -1.82
CA LYS A 32 0.96 7.47 -2.48
C LYS A 32 1.43 6.32 -1.58
N ILE A 33 1.81 6.65 -0.35
CA ILE A 33 2.35 5.72 0.65
C ILE A 33 1.61 5.88 1.99
N LEU A 34 1.75 4.87 2.86
CA LEU A 34 1.24 4.88 4.22
C LEU A 34 2.37 4.63 5.21
N HIS A 35 2.33 5.34 6.33
CA HIS A 35 3.21 5.10 7.48
C HIS A 35 2.46 4.29 8.56
N ILE A 36 3.01 3.11 8.86
CA ILE A 36 2.44 2.13 9.80
C ILE A 36 3.59 1.56 10.63
N ASP A 37 3.57 1.75 11.94
CA ASP A 37 4.57 1.24 12.89
C ASP A 37 6.03 1.42 12.41
N LYS A 38 6.36 2.66 12.03
CA LYS A 38 7.67 3.09 11.52
C LYS A 38 8.07 2.51 10.16
N LYS A 39 7.23 1.68 9.54
CA LYS A 39 7.41 1.14 8.20
C LYS A 39 6.58 1.94 7.18
N ILE A 40 7.00 1.87 5.93
CA ILE A 40 6.37 2.53 4.80
C ILE A 40 5.74 1.47 3.90
N PHE A 41 4.52 1.68 3.45
CA PHE A 41 3.82 0.76 2.56
C PHE A 41 3.17 1.50 1.40
N SER A 42 3.25 0.94 0.20
CA SER A 42 2.40 1.41 -0.91
C SER A 42 0.98 0.88 -0.73
N TYR A 43 0.00 1.67 -1.17
CA TYR A 43 -1.40 1.30 -1.15
C TYR A 43 -2.06 1.64 -2.48
N ARG A 44 -3.12 0.91 -2.84
CA ARG A 44 -3.96 1.24 -3.99
C ARG A 44 -5.40 0.87 -3.74
N TYR A 45 -6.30 1.56 -4.44
CA TYR A 45 -7.69 1.17 -4.54
C TYR A 45 -7.95 0.58 -5.92
N THR A 46 -8.34 -0.69 -5.96
CA THR A 46 -8.81 -1.33 -7.19
C THR A 46 -10.33 -1.26 -7.23
N GLN A 47 -10.92 -1.33 -8.43
CA GLN A 47 -12.37 -1.57 -8.50
C GLN A 47 -12.68 -2.94 -7.90
N GLY A 48 -13.71 -2.99 -7.05
CA GLY A 48 -14.26 -4.26 -6.56
C GLY A 48 -14.96 -5.01 -7.70
N LYS A 49 -15.20 -6.31 -7.52
CA LYS A 49 -16.06 -7.06 -8.44
C LYS A 49 -17.53 -6.66 -8.20
N GLY A 50 -18.22 -6.20 -9.24
CA GLY A 50 -19.65 -5.85 -9.20
C GLY A 50 -19.96 -4.55 -8.44
N HIS A 51 -21.05 -4.53 -7.66
CA HIS A 51 -21.47 -3.36 -6.87
C HIS A 51 -20.63 -3.11 -5.60
N GLY A 52 -19.58 -3.91 -5.36
CA GLY A 52 -18.77 -3.88 -4.15
C GLY A 52 -17.70 -2.77 -4.12
N GLY A 53 -18.06 -1.52 -4.44
CA GLY A 53 -17.22 -0.34 -4.24
C GLY A 53 -15.75 -0.47 -4.70
N LYS A 54 -14.85 0.30 -4.06
CA LYS A 54 -13.39 0.18 -4.27
C LYS A 54 -12.81 -0.75 -3.20
N THR A 55 -11.88 -1.62 -3.60
CA THR A 55 -11.14 -2.51 -2.69
C THR A 55 -9.78 -1.93 -2.37
N LEU A 56 -9.46 -1.78 -1.08
CA LEU A 56 -8.13 -1.36 -0.62
C LEU A 56 -7.16 -2.53 -0.65
N GLN A 57 -6.05 -2.36 -1.36
CA GLN A 57 -4.92 -3.26 -1.38
C GLN A 57 -3.68 -2.58 -0.84
N ILE A 58 -2.87 -3.32 -0.08
CA ILE A 58 -1.60 -2.87 0.48
C ILE A 58 -0.48 -3.72 -0.10
N TRP A 59 0.67 -3.12 -0.40
CA TRP A 59 1.84 -3.89 -0.76
C TRP A 59 2.37 -4.61 0.49
N SER A 60 2.44 -5.94 0.44
CA SER A 60 2.75 -6.79 1.60
C SER A 60 4.14 -6.54 2.21
N LYS A 61 5.10 -6.08 1.41
CA LYS A 61 6.48 -5.82 1.85
C LYS A 61 6.62 -4.34 2.25
N PRO A 62 7.26 -4.01 3.39
CA PRO A 62 7.61 -2.64 3.69
C PRO A 62 8.63 -2.10 2.66
N LEU A 63 8.50 -0.83 2.32
CA LEU A 63 9.39 -0.12 1.41
C LEU A 63 10.59 0.46 2.16
N SER A 64 11.74 0.43 1.52
CA SER A 64 12.88 1.30 1.82
C SER A 64 12.55 2.77 1.54
N LYS A 65 13.42 3.68 1.97
CA LYS A 65 13.24 5.11 1.71
C LYS A 65 13.41 5.43 0.23
N GLU A 66 14.32 4.74 -0.47
CA GLU A 66 14.48 4.92 -1.92
C GLU A 66 13.26 4.43 -2.69
N GLU A 67 12.74 3.23 -2.38
CA GLU A 67 11.53 2.68 -3.00
C GLU A 67 10.32 3.59 -2.75
N ALA A 68 10.16 4.11 -1.53
CA ALA A 68 9.08 5.03 -1.20
C ALA A 68 9.12 6.31 -2.05
N LYS A 69 10.31 6.91 -2.22
CA LYS A 69 10.49 8.12 -3.04
C LYS A 69 10.13 7.87 -4.51
N LEU A 70 10.49 6.70 -5.06
CA LEU A 70 10.11 6.32 -6.42
C LEU A 70 8.58 6.17 -6.55
N VAL A 71 7.92 5.52 -5.58
CA VAL A 71 6.46 5.42 -5.57
C VAL A 71 5.80 6.79 -5.52
N GLU A 72 6.29 7.71 -4.68
CA GLU A 72 5.81 9.09 -4.60
C GLU A 72 5.95 9.84 -5.93
N GLN A 73 7.07 9.63 -6.63
CA GLN A 73 7.30 10.14 -7.99
C GLN A 73 6.38 9.53 -9.06
N GLY A 74 5.66 8.45 -8.74
CA GLY A 74 4.69 7.80 -9.62
C GLY A 74 5.19 6.56 -10.34
N PHE A 75 6.37 6.06 -9.99
CA PHE A 75 6.83 4.76 -10.46
C PHE A 75 6.00 3.63 -9.86
N ASN A 76 5.78 2.56 -10.63
CA ASN A 76 5.03 1.41 -10.18
C ASN A 76 5.89 0.55 -9.24
N ILE A 77 5.36 0.21 -8.05
CA ILE A 77 6.05 -0.62 -7.07
C ILE A 77 6.36 -2.03 -7.59
N GLU A 78 5.54 -2.55 -8.50
CA GLU A 78 5.77 -3.86 -9.10
C GLU A 78 7.10 -3.88 -9.87
N ASP A 79 7.39 -2.84 -10.65
CA ASP A 79 8.62 -2.70 -11.43
C ASP A 79 9.85 -2.46 -10.55
N ILE A 80 9.70 -1.62 -9.52
CA ILE A 80 10.77 -1.34 -8.54
C ILE A 80 11.14 -2.61 -7.76
N SER A 81 10.15 -3.41 -7.36
CA SER A 81 10.39 -4.61 -6.56
C SER A 81 11.07 -5.75 -7.31
N ASN A 82 10.96 -5.77 -8.64
CA ASN A 82 11.57 -6.80 -9.48
C ASN A 82 13.02 -6.48 -9.86
N THR A 83 13.43 -5.22 -9.84
CA THR A 83 14.79 -4.78 -10.22
C THR A 83 15.84 -5.01 -9.13
N THR A 84 15.43 -5.30 -7.89
CA THR A 84 16.35 -5.69 -6.80
C THR A 84 16.72 -7.18 -6.82
N ILE A 85 16.18 -7.95 -7.77
CA ILE A 85 16.55 -9.36 -8.02
C ILE A 85 17.45 -9.40 -9.25
N THR A 86 18.66 -8.86 -9.14
CA THR A 86 19.74 -9.18 -10.09
C THR A 86 20.89 -9.76 -9.27
N PRO A 87 21.20 -11.07 -9.39
CA PRO A 87 22.38 -11.65 -8.74
C PRO A 87 23.68 -11.09 -9.32
#